data_AF-A0A959UVV9-F1
#
_entry.id   AF-A0A959UVV9-F1
#
_cell.length_a   1.000
_cell.length_b   1.000
_cell.length_c   1.000
_cell.angle_alpha   90.00
_cell.angle_beta   90.00
_cell.angle_gamma   90.00
#
_symmetry.space_group_name_H-M   'P 1'
#
loop_
_entity.id
_entity.type
_entity.pdbx_description
1 polymer ?
#
loop_
_entity_poly.entity_id
_entity_poly.type
_entity_poly.pdbx_seq_one_letter_code
_entity_poly.pdbx_strand_id
1 'polypeptide(L)'
;PWITVEGAEAEPIGSSLAGTDVHLTLYSSVALEASLCGVPTIALDPLAGDLFPDLLGNGSLVIRTSSEALVAELARTPANGMHRTTLPPLRERVQGFLARTSTTVNTR
;
A
#
# COMPACT_ATOMS: atom_id res chain seq x y z
N PRO A 1 16.43 19.23 -1.51
CA PRO A 1 16.54 17.87 -2.09
C PRO A 1 16.94 16.87 -0.99
N TRP A 2 15.95 16.20 -0.39
CA TRP A 2 16.16 15.30 0.76
C TRP A 2 15.56 13.94 0.39
N ILE A 3 16.34 13.15 -0.35
CA ILE A 3 16.07 11.73 -0.56
C ILE A 3 16.94 11.01 0.47
N THR A 4 16.31 10.43 1.49
CA THR A 4 16.99 9.55 2.45
C THR A 4 16.90 8.13 1.90
N VAL A 5 18.05 7.45 1.78
CA VAL A 5 18.11 6.05 1.37
C VAL A 5 18.45 5.22 2.59
N GLU A 6 17.47 4.46 3.09
CA GLU A 6 17.66 3.53 4.21
C GLU A 6 18.13 2.17 3.68
N GLY A 7 19.11 1.57 4.36
CA GLY A 7 19.53 0.20 4.10
C GLY A 7 18.51 -0.80 4.61
N ALA A 8 18.32 -1.91 3.88
CA ALA A 8 17.27 -2.91 4.12
C ALA A 8 17.29 -3.60 5.52
N GLU A 9 18.28 -3.32 6.36
CA GLU A 9 18.50 -4.00 7.65
C GLU A 9 18.44 -3.07 8.87
N ALA A 10 18.25 -1.75 8.70
CA ALA A 10 18.40 -0.80 9.79
C ALA A 10 17.13 -0.66 10.67
N GLU A 11 15.94 -0.79 10.09
CA GLU A 11 14.67 -0.63 10.82
C GLU A 11 13.62 -1.68 10.40
N PRO A 12 12.72 -2.10 11.33
CA PRO A 12 11.56 -2.89 10.95
C PRO A 12 10.71 -2.13 9.94
N ILE A 13 10.25 -2.82 8.90
CA ILE A 13 9.48 -2.23 7.80
C ILE A 13 8.25 -1.41 8.24
N GLY A 14 7.60 -1.82 9.33
CA GLY A 14 6.48 -1.09 9.90
C GLY A 14 6.86 0.31 10.43
N SER A 15 8.08 0.48 10.93
CA SER A 15 8.60 1.77 11.39
C SER A 15 8.90 2.68 10.21
N SER A 16 9.58 2.19 9.17
CA SER A 16 9.84 2.96 7.95
C SER A 16 8.52 3.40 7.28
N LEU A 17 7.52 2.50 7.22
CA LEU A 17 6.21 2.82 6.67
C LEU A 17 5.43 3.84 7.52
N ALA A 18 5.61 3.87 8.85
CA ALA A 18 4.90 4.83 9.70
C ALA A 18 5.29 6.30 9.42
N GLY A 19 6.50 6.54 8.92
CA GLY A 19 6.97 7.86 8.50
C GLY A 19 6.82 8.13 6.99
N THR A 20 6.25 7.20 6.23
CA THR A 20 6.20 7.28 4.77
C THR A 20 4.89 7.91 4.28
N ASP A 21 5.00 8.92 3.41
CA ASP A 21 3.84 9.51 2.72
C ASP A 21 3.36 8.60 1.56
N VAL A 22 4.29 8.05 0.78
CA VAL A 22 3.97 7.22 -0.39
C VAL A 22 4.95 6.06 -0.50
N HIS A 23 4.41 4.87 -0.73
CA HIS A 23 5.21 3.70 -1.10
C HIS A 23 5.27 3.57 -2.62
N LEU A 24 6.48 3.59 -3.18
CA LEU A 24 6.73 3.40 -4.62
C LEU A 24 7.34 2.01 -4.84
N THR A 25 6.80 1.23 -5.78
CA THR A 25 7.32 -0.11 -6.08
C THR A 25 7.12 -0.50 -7.54
N LEU A 26 7.84 -1.52 -8.02
CA LEU A 26 7.46 -2.19 -9.27
C LEU A 26 6.26 -3.09 -8.97
N TYR A 27 6.49 -4.13 -8.19
CA TYR A 27 5.52 -5.07 -7.64
C TYR A 27 6.19 -5.76 -6.43
N SER A 28 5.70 -5.48 -5.22
CA SER A 28 6.28 -6.01 -3.99
C SER A 28 5.19 -6.37 -3.00
N SER A 29 5.39 -7.44 -2.22
CA SER A 29 4.48 -7.82 -1.15
C SER A 29 4.30 -6.69 -0.13
N VAL A 30 5.32 -5.82 0.02
CA VAL A 30 5.31 -4.62 0.87
C VAL A 30 4.11 -3.69 0.60
N ALA A 31 3.46 -3.79 -0.57
CA ALA A 31 2.20 -3.10 -0.84
C ALA A 31 1.08 -3.48 0.16
N LEU A 32 1.09 -4.70 0.69
CA LEU A 32 0.16 -5.18 1.71
C LEU A 32 0.42 -4.49 3.06
N GLU A 33 1.67 -4.48 3.50
CA GLU A 33 2.11 -3.81 4.72
C GLU A 33 1.87 -2.31 4.64
N ALA A 34 2.20 -1.68 3.50
CA ALA A 34 1.91 -0.27 3.24
C ALA A 34 0.42 0.02 3.38
N SER A 35 -0.45 -0.79 2.76
CA SER A 35 -1.90 -0.68 2.94
C SER A 35 -2.32 -0.90 4.39
N LEU A 36 -1.68 -1.80 5.15
CA LEU A 36 -1.94 -2.00 6.58
C LEU A 36 -1.60 -0.78 7.43
N CYS A 37 -0.49 -0.11 7.12
CA CYS A 37 -0.06 1.14 7.74
C CYS A 37 -0.82 2.37 7.23
N GLY A 38 -1.63 2.21 6.18
CA GLY A 38 -2.38 3.27 5.56
C GLY A 38 -1.57 4.15 4.61
N VAL A 39 -0.45 3.64 4.13
CA VAL A 39 0.40 4.29 3.14
C VAL A 39 -0.10 3.95 1.74
N PRO A 40 -0.48 4.94 0.91
CA PRO A 40 -0.85 4.69 -0.48
C PRO A 40 0.35 4.16 -1.26
N THR A 41 0.10 3.17 -2.13
CA THR A 41 1.14 2.58 -3.00
C THR A 41 0.95 3.00 -4.45
N ILE A 42 2.03 3.43 -5.09
CA ILE A 42 2.13 3.62 -6.54
C ILE A 42 3.02 2.50 -7.11
N ALA A 43 2.43 1.64 -7.93
CA ALA A 43 3.16 0.63 -8.70
C ALA A 43 3.57 1.17 -10.08
N LEU A 44 4.79 0.86 -10.50
CA LEU A 44 5.32 1.23 -11.81
C LEU A 44 5.23 0.09 -12.84
N ASP A 45 4.80 -1.10 -12.41
CA ASP A 45 4.63 -2.27 -13.26
C ASP A 45 3.16 -2.72 -13.29
N PRO A 46 2.58 -2.99 -14.47
CA PRO A 46 1.22 -3.51 -14.59
C PRO A 46 0.94 -4.79 -13.81
N LEU A 47 1.95 -5.65 -13.62
CA LEU A 47 1.82 -6.94 -12.94
C LEU A 47 1.33 -6.78 -11.49
N ALA A 48 1.58 -5.62 -10.87
CA ALA A 48 1.06 -5.32 -9.54
C ALA A 48 -0.48 -5.37 -9.48
N GLY A 49 -1.18 -5.06 -10.57
CA GLY A 49 -2.64 -5.14 -10.65
C GLY A 49 -3.15 -6.58 -10.58
N ASP A 50 -2.45 -7.50 -11.25
CA ASP A 50 -2.80 -8.92 -11.26
C ASP A 50 -2.45 -9.60 -9.92
N LEU A 51 -1.35 -9.16 -9.29
CA LEU A 51 -0.90 -9.71 -8.01
C LEU A 51 -1.70 -9.17 -6.81
N PHE A 52 -2.19 -7.94 -6.88
CA PHE A 52 -2.87 -7.26 -5.77
C PHE A 52 -4.21 -6.63 -6.19
N PRO A 53 -5.15 -7.42 -6.75
CA PRO A 53 -6.41 -6.89 -7.29
C PRO A 53 -7.27 -6.23 -6.20
N ASP A 54 -7.22 -6.73 -4.96
CA ASP A 54 -7.96 -6.15 -3.83
C ASP A 54 -7.46 -4.75 -3.46
N LEU A 55 -6.14 -4.53 -3.53
CA LEU A 55 -5.54 -3.21 -3.24
C LEU A 55 -5.85 -2.20 -4.35
N LEU A 56 -5.88 -2.67 -5.60
CA LEU A 56 -6.31 -1.86 -6.73
C LEU A 56 -7.80 -1.50 -6.60
N GLY A 57 -8.64 -2.48 -6.26
CA GLY A 57 -10.09 -2.31 -6.13
C GLY A 57 -10.50 -1.38 -4.99
N ASN A 58 -9.72 -1.33 -3.90
CA ASN A 58 -9.98 -0.46 -2.75
C ASN A 58 -9.23 0.90 -2.81
N GLY A 59 -8.44 1.15 -3.86
CA GLY A 59 -7.71 2.39 -4.06
C GLY A 59 -6.43 2.55 -3.22
N SER A 60 -6.00 1.52 -2.47
CA SER A 60 -4.71 1.55 -1.76
C SER A 60 -3.51 1.41 -2.71
N LEU A 61 -3.74 0.92 -3.93
CA LEU A 61 -2.76 0.77 -4.99
C LEU A 61 -3.23 1.52 -6.25
N VAL A 62 -2.32 2.25 -6.89
CA VAL A 62 -2.51 2.78 -8.25
C VAL A 62 -1.33 2.39 -9.14
N ILE A 63 -1.57 2.18 -10.43
CA ILE A 63 -0.53 1.81 -11.39
C ILE A 63 -0.20 3.01 -12.29
N ARG A 64 1.07 3.40 -12.34
CA ARG A 64 1.59 4.52 -13.15
C ARG A 64 2.89 4.09 -13.83
N THR A 65 2.80 3.61 -15.06
CA THR A 65 3.94 3.03 -15.80
C THR A 65 4.79 4.06 -16.55
N SER A 66 4.34 5.31 -16.64
CA SER A 66 5.12 6.41 -17.24
C SER A 66 5.57 7.41 -16.18
N SER A 67 6.72 8.03 -16.42
CA SER A 67 7.29 9.06 -15.55
C SER A 67 6.35 10.25 -15.40
N GLU A 68 5.66 10.66 -16.47
CA GLU A 68 4.69 11.76 -16.45
C GLU A 68 3.50 11.42 -15.55
N ALA A 69 2.97 10.20 -15.69
CA ALA A 69 1.85 9.73 -14.88
C ALA A 69 2.24 9.59 -13.40
N LEU A 70 3.47 9.15 -13.12
CA LEU A 70 4.02 9.08 -11.78
C LEU A 70 4.13 10.48 -11.15
N VAL A 71 4.74 11.44 -11.86
CA VAL A 71 4.89 12.82 -11.37
C VAL A 71 3.53 13.46 -11.11
N ALA A 72 2.56 13.26 -12.01
CA ALA A 72 1.19 13.76 -11.83
C ALA A 72 0.44 13.10 -10.67
N GLU A 73 0.75 11.84 -10.33
CA GLU A 73 0.22 11.17 -9.14
C GLU A 73 0.85 11.74 -7.87
N LEU A 74 2.18 11.81 -7.81
CA LEU A 74 2.91 12.36 -6.67
C LEU A 74 2.52 13.81 -6.36
N ALA A 75 2.26 14.63 -7.38
CA ALA A 75 1.78 16.00 -7.20
C ALA A 75 0.36 16.09 -6.61
N ARG A 76 -0.46 15.04 -6.76
CA ARG A 76 -1.81 14.95 -6.18
C ARG A 76 -1.82 14.30 -4.81
N THR A 77 -0.79 13.53 -4.47
CA THR A 77 -0.66 12.92 -3.15
C THR A 77 -0.38 14.01 -2.12
N PRO A 78 -1.26 14.23 -1.13
CA PRO A 78 -1.04 15.26 -0.13
C PRO A 78 0.21 14.94 0.70
N ALA A 79 1.19 15.84 0.68
CA ALA A 79 2.36 15.76 1.56
C ALA A 79 1.92 16.08 3.00
N ASN A 80 2.11 15.12 3.91
CA ASN A 80 1.99 15.24 5.36
C ASN A 80 0.75 15.99 5.91
N GLY A 81 -0.24 15.21 6.33
CA GLY A 81 -1.24 15.69 7.30
C GLY A 81 -2.42 14.76 7.53
N MET A 82 -2.75 13.89 6.59
CA MET A 82 -3.79 12.87 6.76
C MET A 82 -3.56 11.70 5.80
N HIS A 83 -2.72 10.76 6.18
CA HIS A 83 -2.95 9.37 5.79
C HIS A 83 -3.86 8.73 6.84
N ARG A 84 -5.00 9.39 7.08
CA ARG A 84 -6.22 8.69 7.44
C ARG A 84 -6.58 7.93 6.20
N THR A 85 -6.05 6.73 6.06
CA THR A 85 -6.84 5.76 5.35
C THR A 85 -8.22 5.75 5.99
N THR A 86 -9.22 5.82 5.14
CA THR A 86 -10.59 5.42 5.48
C THR A 86 -10.66 3.90 5.73
N LEU A 87 -9.50 3.23 5.81
CA LEU A 87 -9.45 1.84 6.18
C LEU A 87 -9.99 1.73 7.61
N PRO A 88 -10.89 0.77 7.84
CA PRO A 88 -11.36 0.45 9.17
C PRO A 88 -10.17 0.26 10.12
N PRO A 89 -10.34 0.52 11.43
CA PRO A 89 -9.37 0.17 12.45
C PRO A 89 -8.78 -1.24 12.22
N LEU A 90 -7.50 -1.44 12.56
CA LEU A 90 -6.79 -2.72 12.32
C LEU A 90 -7.61 -3.94 12.79
N ARG A 91 -8.31 -3.82 13.93
CA ARG A 91 -9.22 -4.83 14.45
C ARG A 91 -10.29 -5.24 13.41
N GLU A 92 -10.95 -4.27 12.81
CA GLU A 92 -12.03 -4.48 11.84
C GLU A 92 -11.49 -5.10 10.55
N ARG A 93 -10.29 -4.72 10.13
CA ARG A 93 -9.62 -5.31 8.96
C ARG A 93 -9.26 -6.77 9.20
N VAL A 94 -8.69 -7.09 10.36
CA VAL A 94 -8.37 -8.46 10.77
C VAL A 94 -9.63 -9.30 10.89
N GLN A 95 -10.69 -8.78 11.51
CA GLN A 95 -11.99 -9.45 11.59
C GLN A 95 -12.59 -9.72 10.21
N GLY A 96 -12.55 -8.74 9.30
CA GLY A 96 -13.02 -8.91 7.93
C GLY A 96 -12.23 -9.97 7.16
N PHE A 97 -10.90 -10.02 7.34
CA PHE A 97 -10.05 -11.06 6.76
C PHE A 97 -10.41 -12.45 7.30
N LEU A 98 -10.50 -12.60 8.63
CA LEU A 98 -10.85 -13.87 9.27
C LEU A 98 -12.25 -14.36 8.86
N ALA A 99 -13.23 -13.47 8.76
CA ALA A 99 -14.58 -13.82 8.32
C ALA A 99 -14.61 -14.37 6.89
N ARG A 100 -13.84 -13.77 5.97
CA ARG A 100 -13.72 -14.25 4.58
C ARG A 100 -13.03 -15.61 4.51
N THR A 101 -11.97 -15.83 5.27
CA THR A 101 -11.24 -17.11 5.25
C THR A 101 -12.01 -18.22 5.95
N SER A 102 -12.80 -17.94 6.99
CA SER A 102 -13.67 -18.93 7.63
C SER A 102 -14.85 -19.38 6.76
N THR A 103 -15.32 -18.54 5.83
CA THR A 103 -16.42 -18.91 4.92
C THR A 103 -15.92 -19.87 3.82
N THR A 104 -14.69 -19.69 3.34
CA THR A 104 -14.08 -20.56 2.33
C THR A 104 -13.78 -21.97 2.84
N VAL A 105 -13.63 -22.17 4.16
CA VAL A 105 -13.31 -23.47 4.75
C VAL A 105 -14.57 -24.34 4.98
N ASN A 106 -15.78 -23.78 4.94
CA ASN A 106 -17.02 -24.48 5.31
C ASN A 106 -17.92 -24.91 4.13
N THR A 107 -17.43 -24.85 2.89
CA THR A 107 -18.14 -25.38 1.69
C THR A 107 -17.48 -26.64 1.12
N ARG A 108 -17.30 -27.66 1.97
CA ARG A 108 -17.10 -29.06 1.55
C ARG A 108 -17.89 -30.00 2.44
#